data_AF-A0A6V8KIE8-F1
#
_entry.id   AF-A0A6V8KIE8-F1
#
_cell.length_a   1.000
_cell.length_b   1.000
_cell.length_c   1.000
_cell.angle_alpha   90.00
_cell.angle_beta   90.00
_cell.angle_gamma   90.00
#
_symmetry.space_group_name_H-M   'P 1'
#
loop_
_entity.id
_entity.type
_entity.pdbx_description
1 polymer ?
#
loop_
_entity_poly.entity_id
_entity_poly.type
_entity_poly.pdbx_seq_one_letter_code
_entity_poly.pdbx_strand_id
1 'polypeptide(L)'
;MRYGELRLTVDCGSVTTVAVLAWDDGWLPLQWGGWPWLSSAVHVSADGRITAGEGAWLAAQSTPDGLVPGPVHGGGEDRLLVSGVQISSAELVAAILRLVVDEANRVAGGPVRDVRLVVPAGWGPRRSTRLRHAARLAGLEDVTLVPAPVAVGQHLLASEVRLPVGSYLAVCDLGGGVEASVLRRGPTGFEILSTLADEHGGGSRIDELLVAHLDGHRPDPQALGGGRWPVVAAVRAAKEAASIHPTVTVGSPPVVWTAGQVQAVARPVLERAARLVVEAVAAADLAPDRLAGVFMVGGGASMPLAGRVIGEAALLMVVACLSAATMIASVLPMPTHPRTPAGSDASQLAGGLLVAAGLGAAVAGVYAVGPSLIFGAPVEPFLRWTLLPIVPLVATVVAVAALVARWGRRPAQGWHSWLGFPVIATIPVAVGMLLVDHVNAYYGDHMLPNLVERFGGLLVGVGIAWTMVRPWLWRLVLAGPVGAVTAALTDYRTIGVLAAAYIAAVTLWWLQRVWQLWQRPPQRWLPGT
;
A
#
# COMPACT_ATOMS: atom_id res chain seq x y z
N MET A 1 -39.36 -14.54 -16.92
CA MET A 1 -38.12 -15.21 -17.35
C MET A 1 -38.04 -16.53 -16.59
N ARG A 2 -37.89 -17.67 -17.26
CA ARG A 2 -37.52 -18.91 -16.56
C ARG A 2 -36.04 -18.77 -16.25
N TYR A 3 -35.71 -18.24 -15.08
CA TYR A 3 -34.32 -18.19 -14.65
C TYR A 3 -33.80 -19.64 -14.60
N GLY A 4 -32.57 -19.86 -15.08
CA GLY A 4 -31.83 -21.10 -14.79
C GLY A 4 -31.58 -21.25 -13.28
N GLU A 5 -30.61 -22.06 -12.88
CA GLU A 5 -30.20 -22.11 -11.47
C GLU A 5 -29.65 -20.74 -11.03
N LEU A 6 -30.49 -19.96 -10.36
CA LEU A 6 -30.08 -18.70 -9.75
C LEU A 6 -29.14 -18.98 -8.59
N ARG A 7 -28.06 -18.21 -8.54
CA ARG A 7 -27.09 -18.23 -7.46
C ARG A 7 -27.06 -16.89 -6.75
N LEU A 8 -27.18 -16.93 -5.43
CA LEU A 8 -26.99 -15.78 -4.56
C LEU A 8 -25.55 -15.80 -4.04
N THR A 9 -24.78 -14.75 -4.30
CA THR A 9 -23.47 -14.55 -3.67
C THR A 9 -23.56 -13.36 -2.72
N VAL A 10 -23.14 -13.54 -1.47
CA VAL A 10 -23.20 -12.53 -0.42
C VAL A 10 -21.81 -12.30 0.15
N ASP A 11 -21.36 -11.06 0.14
CA ASP A 11 -20.21 -10.59 0.90
C ASP A 11 -20.71 -9.88 2.15
N CYS A 12 -20.58 -10.55 3.30
CA CYS A 12 -20.95 -10.00 4.60
C CYS A 12 -19.74 -9.31 5.24
N GLY A 13 -19.47 -8.09 4.79
CA GLY A 13 -18.41 -7.25 5.35
C GLY A 13 -18.71 -6.76 6.77
N SER A 14 -17.68 -6.25 7.44
CA SER A 14 -17.80 -5.69 8.79
C SER A 14 -18.62 -4.40 8.86
N VAL A 15 -18.74 -3.67 7.74
CA VAL A 15 -19.46 -2.38 7.66
C VAL A 15 -20.63 -2.47 6.70
N THR A 16 -20.40 -3.04 5.52
CA THR A 16 -21.40 -3.21 4.48
C THR A 16 -21.54 -4.68 4.10
N THR A 17 -22.75 -5.05 3.72
CA THR A 17 -23.08 -6.34 3.11
C THR A 17 -23.48 -6.09 1.67
N VAL A 18 -22.84 -6.77 0.73
CA VAL A 18 -23.15 -6.70 -0.70
C VAL A 18 -23.68 -8.06 -1.12
N ALA A 19 -24.72 -8.08 -1.96
CA ALA A 19 -25.22 -9.33 -2.51
C ALA A 19 -25.54 -9.20 -3.99
N VAL A 20 -25.31 -10.27 -4.72
CA VAL A 20 -25.49 -10.36 -6.16
C VAL A 20 -26.25 -11.64 -6.49
N LEU A 21 -27.26 -11.53 -7.34
CA LEU A 21 -27.87 -12.67 -8.02
C LEU A 21 -27.14 -12.89 -9.35
N ALA A 22 -26.72 -14.12 -9.60
CA ALA A 22 -26.04 -14.50 -10.84
C ALA A 22 -26.75 -15.69 -11.50
N TRP A 23 -26.67 -15.73 -12.83
CA TRP A 23 -27.08 -16.81 -13.72
C TRP A 23 -26.04 -16.93 -14.85
N ASP A 24 -26.22 -17.87 -15.78
CA ASP A 24 -25.19 -18.26 -16.76
C ASP A 24 -24.62 -17.08 -17.57
N ASP A 25 -25.47 -16.15 -17.99
CA ASP A 25 -25.10 -15.04 -18.88
C ASP A 25 -25.17 -13.66 -18.22
N GLY A 26 -25.28 -13.58 -16.89
CA GLY A 26 -25.40 -12.29 -16.24
C GLY A 26 -25.50 -12.31 -14.73
N TRP A 27 -25.43 -11.11 -14.17
CA TRP A 27 -25.56 -10.89 -12.74
C TRP A 27 -26.22 -9.55 -12.47
N LEU A 28 -26.86 -9.45 -11.30
CA LEU A 28 -27.58 -8.28 -10.84
C LEU A 28 -27.27 -8.04 -9.36
N PRO A 29 -26.70 -6.88 -8.98
CA PRO A 29 -26.55 -6.54 -7.59
C PRO A 29 -27.92 -6.27 -6.95
N LEU A 30 -28.14 -6.81 -5.75
CA LEU A 30 -29.31 -6.48 -4.94
C LEU A 30 -29.20 -5.04 -4.42
N GLN A 31 -30.35 -4.40 -4.24
CA GLN A 31 -30.40 -2.99 -3.84
C GLN A 31 -31.29 -2.78 -2.63
N TRP A 32 -30.87 -1.90 -1.72
CA TRP A 32 -31.63 -1.45 -0.57
C TRP A 32 -31.68 0.07 -0.58
N GLY A 33 -32.89 0.64 -0.67
CA GLY A 33 -33.05 2.10 -0.75
C GLY A 33 -32.34 2.74 -1.96
N GLY A 34 -32.16 1.99 -3.05
CA GLY A 34 -31.43 2.43 -4.25
C GLY A 34 -29.91 2.25 -4.19
N TRP A 35 -29.36 1.76 -3.07
CA TRP A 35 -27.93 1.50 -2.92
C TRP A 35 -27.61 0.02 -3.17
N PRO A 36 -26.50 -0.32 -3.86
CA PRO A 36 -26.10 -1.70 -4.14
C PRO A 36 -25.45 -2.40 -2.94
N TRP A 37 -25.72 -1.93 -1.72
CA TRP A 37 -25.15 -2.43 -0.48
C TRP A 37 -26.13 -2.19 0.67
N LEU A 38 -26.05 -3.06 1.67
CA LEU A 38 -26.80 -3.01 2.93
C LEU A 38 -25.83 -2.66 4.06
N SER A 39 -26.26 -1.90 5.06
CA SER A 39 -25.47 -1.73 6.29
C SER A 39 -25.39 -3.06 7.07
N SER A 40 -24.19 -3.46 7.47
CA SER A 40 -23.99 -4.63 8.34
C SER A 40 -24.33 -4.36 9.81
N ALA A 41 -24.79 -3.16 10.16
CA ALA A 41 -25.18 -2.83 11.52
C ALA A 41 -26.47 -3.55 11.96
N VAL A 42 -26.52 -3.91 13.24
CA VAL A 42 -27.70 -4.46 13.90
C VAL A 42 -27.96 -3.72 15.21
N HIS A 43 -29.22 -3.69 15.62
CA HIS A 43 -29.67 -3.09 16.86
C HIS A 43 -30.45 -4.14 17.65
N VAL A 44 -30.18 -4.21 18.96
CA VAL A 44 -30.88 -5.07 19.91
C VAL A 44 -31.64 -4.17 20.88
N SER A 45 -32.96 -4.26 20.90
CA SER A 45 -33.77 -3.57 21.91
C SER A 45 -33.75 -4.32 23.25
N ALA A 46 -34.18 -3.64 24.31
CA ALA A 46 -34.17 -4.19 25.68
C ALA A 46 -35.04 -5.46 25.86
N ASP A 47 -36.00 -5.69 24.97
CA ASP A 47 -36.82 -6.92 24.88
C ASP A 47 -36.14 -8.05 24.08
N GLY A 48 -34.93 -7.83 23.56
CA GLY A 48 -34.17 -8.78 22.76
C GLY A 48 -34.51 -8.82 21.28
N ARG A 49 -35.39 -7.93 20.77
CA ARG A 49 -35.71 -7.88 19.34
C ARG A 49 -34.51 -7.31 18.55
N ILE A 50 -34.17 -7.98 17.45
CA ILE A 50 -33.04 -7.60 16.58
C ILE A 50 -33.58 -6.90 15.33
N THR A 51 -33.04 -5.72 15.02
CA THR A 51 -33.27 -4.98 13.78
C THR A 51 -31.93 -4.85 13.04
N ALA A 52 -31.90 -5.03 11.72
CA ALA A 52 -30.67 -4.98 10.92
C ALA A 52 -30.73 -3.90 9.83
N GLY A 53 -29.59 -3.58 9.22
CA GLY A 53 -29.52 -2.64 8.11
C GLY A 53 -29.74 -1.20 8.56
N GLU A 54 -30.39 -0.41 7.70
CA GLU A 54 -30.75 0.99 8.01
C GLU A 54 -31.70 1.09 9.21
N GLY A 55 -32.58 0.10 9.41
CA GLY A 55 -33.47 0.05 10.57
C GLY A 55 -32.72 0.00 11.90
N ALA A 56 -31.53 -0.61 11.94
CA ALA A 56 -30.67 -0.63 13.13
C ALA A 56 -30.21 0.79 13.51
N TRP A 57 -29.84 1.57 12.50
CA TRP A 57 -29.41 2.96 12.67
C TRP A 57 -30.53 3.88 13.12
N LEU A 58 -31.75 3.68 12.59
CA LEU A 58 -32.93 4.40 13.05
C LEU A 58 -33.24 4.10 14.52
N ALA A 59 -33.18 2.83 14.92
CA ALA A 59 -33.42 2.42 16.31
C ALA A 59 -32.34 2.95 17.27
N ALA A 60 -31.09 3.04 16.83
CA ALA A 60 -29.99 3.59 17.61
C ALA A 60 -30.13 5.08 17.94
N GLN A 61 -30.97 5.85 17.23
CA GLN A 61 -31.21 7.26 17.57
C GLN A 61 -31.88 7.42 18.94
N SER A 62 -32.75 6.48 19.32
CA SER A 62 -33.42 6.48 20.63
C SER A 62 -32.72 5.58 21.66
N THR A 63 -32.04 4.52 21.20
CA THR A 63 -31.39 3.53 22.08
C THR A 63 -29.98 3.18 21.58
N PRO A 64 -28.99 4.09 21.74
CA PRO A 64 -27.64 3.93 21.18
C PRO A 64 -26.91 2.68 21.66
N ASP A 65 -27.07 2.31 22.94
CA ASP A 65 -26.40 1.16 23.55
C ASP A 65 -26.82 -0.19 22.96
N GLY A 66 -27.92 -0.22 22.19
CA GLY A 66 -28.41 -1.41 21.52
C GLY A 66 -27.69 -1.71 20.21
N LEU A 67 -26.87 -0.79 19.72
CA LEU A 67 -26.27 -0.93 18.40
C LEU A 67 -24.97 -1.76 18.41
N VAL A 68 -24.90 -2.71 17.48
CA VAL A 68 -23.71 -3.46 17.11
C VAL A 68 -23.41 -3.18 15.63
N PRO A 69 -22.42 -2.31 15.32
CA PRO A 69 -22.14 -1.88 13.96
C PRO A 69 -21.66 -2.95 12.97
N GLY A 70 -20.98 -3.99 13.46
CA GLY A 70 -20.29 -4.97 12.63
C GLY A 70 -20.21 -6.36 13.27
N PRO A 71 -21.35 -7.04 13.48
CA PRO A 71 -21.43 -8.30 14.21
C PRO A 71 -20.70 -9.46 13.52
N VAL A 72 -20.48 -9.38 12.21
CA VAL A 72 -19.85 -10.46 11.41
C VAL A 72 -18.39 -10.69 11.81
N HIS A 73 -17.68 -9.62 12.19
CA HIS A 73 -16.26 -9.65 12.55
C HIS A 73 -16.02 -9.39 14.05
N GLY A 74 -17.09 -9.28 14.85
CA GLY A 74 -16.99 -9.13 16.29
C GLY A 74 -16.17 -10.26 16.91
N GLY A 75 -15.55 -9.97 18.07
CA GLY A 75 -14.63 -10.86 18.77
C GLY A 75 -15.11 -12.32 18.81
N GLY A 76 -14.16 -13.25 18.93
CA GLY A 76 -14.42 -14.70 18.87
C GLY A 76 -15.41 -15.26 19.90
N GLU A 77 -16.13 -14.43 20.64
CA GLU A 77 -17.22 -14.71 21.56
C GLU A 77 -18.50 -15.15 20.83
N ASP A 78 -19.11 -16.24 21.30
CA ASP A 78 -20.34 -16.78 20.71
C ASP A 78 -21.61 -16.04 21.17
N ARG A 79 -21.52 -15.28 22.27
CA ARG A 79 -22.60 -14.43 22.81
C ARG A 79 -22.05 -13.07 23.20
N LEU A 80 -22.87 -12.05 23.01
CA LEU A 80 -22.58 -10.65 23.30
C LEU A 80 -23.64 -10.12 24.27
N LEU A 81 -23.23 -9.30 25.24
CA LEU A 81 -24.15 -8.56 26.09
C LEU A 81 -24.44 -7.21 25.43
N VAL A 82 -25.66 -7.02 24.92
CA VAL A 82 -26.09 -5.80 24.22
C VAL A 82 -27.33 -5.26 24.92
N SER A 83 -27.28 -4.00 25.38
CA SER A 83 -28.35 -3.40 26.23
C SER A 83 -28.81 -4.29 27.40
N GLY A 84 -27.89 -5.02 28.03
CA GLY A 84 -28.21 -5.93 29.14
C GLY A 84 -28.81 -7.27 28.74
N VAL A 85 -28.97 -7.53 27.43
CA VAL A 85 -29.49 -8.79 26.89
C VAL A 85 -28.34 -9.61 26.30
N GLN A 86 -28.25 -10.89 26.65
CA GLN A 86 -27.29 -11.81 26.04
C GLN A 86 -27.82 -12.37 24.72
N ILE A 87 -27.25 -11.95 23.60
CA ILE A 87 -27.62 -12.38 22.25
C ILE A 87 -26.49 -13.17 21.60
N SER A 88 -26.81 -14.19 20.79
CA SER A 88 -25.78 -14.90 20.04
C SER A 88 -25.23 -14.04 18.90
N SER A 89 -23.90 -14.06 18.69
CA SER A 89 -23.30 -13.43 17.51
C SER A 89 -23.85 -14.01 16.19
N ALA A 90 -24.25 -15.29 16.17
CA ALA A 90 -24.89 -15.91 15.01
C ALA A 90 -26.30 -15.35 14.74
N GLU A 91 -27.08 -15.02 15.77
CA GLU A 91 -28.42 -14.40 15.62
C GLU A 91 -28.33 -12.99 15.05
N LEU A 92 -27.33 -12.22 15.47
CA LEU A 92 -27.04 -10.90 14.93
C LEU A 92 -26.73 -10.97 13.43
N VAL A 93 -25.81 -11.87 13.03
CA VAL A 93 -25.47 -12.05 11.61
C VAL A 93 -26.65 -12.61 10.81
N ALA A 94 -27.45 -13.51 11.41
CA ALA A 94 -28.65 -14.05 10.77
C ALA A 94 -29.68 -12.96 10.45
N ALA A 95 -29.82 -11.94 11.31
CA ALA A 95 -30.72 -10.82 11.05
C ALA A 95 -30.34 -10.05 9.78
N ILE A 96 -29.04 -9.88 9.51
CA ILE A 96 -28.54 -9.28 8.27
C ILE A 96 -28.84 -10.19 7.08
N LEU A 97 -28.50 -11.48 7.20
CA LEU A 97 -28.72 -12.46 6.13
C LEU A 97 -30.20 -12.60 5.75
N ARG A 98 -31.13 -12.48 6.70
CA ARG A 98 -32.58 -12.49 6.41
C ARG A 98 -32.97 -11.35 5.48
N LEU A 99 -32.48 -10.13 5.71
CA LEU A 99 -32.72 -9.00 4.80
C LEU A 99 -32.19 -9.26 3.39
N VAL A 100 -31.07 -9.97 3.28
CA VAL A 100 -30.49 -10.36 1.98
C VAL A 100 -31.33 -11.43 1.29
N VAL A 101 -31.76 -12.45 2.03
CA VAL A 101 -32.59 -13.55 1.50
C VAL A 101 -33.96 -13.05 1.07
N ASP A 102 -34.58 -12.18 1.86
CA ASP A 102 -35.88 -11.58 1.54
C ASP A 102 -35.81 -10.79 0.24
N GLU A 103 -34.77 -9.96 0.08
CA GLU A 103 -34.55 -9.18 -1.14
C GLU A 103 -34.19 -10.07 -2.34
N ALA A 104 -33.34 -11.08 -2.14
CA ALA A 104 -32.98 -12.04 -3.18
C ALA A 104 -34.22 -12.78 -3.70
N ASN A 105 -35.07 -13.26 -2.79
CA ASN A 105 -36.29 -13.99 -3.14
C ASN A 105 -37.32 -13.08 -3.81
N ARG A 106 -37.43 -11.82 -3.36
CA ARG A 106 -38.30 -10.82 -3.97
C ARG A 106 -37.90 -10.54 -5.42
N VAL A 107 -36.60 -10.34 -5.67
CA VAL A 107 -36.07 -10.08 -7.02
C VAL A 107 -36.13 -11.33 -7.91
N ALA A 108 -35.83 -12.49 -7.36
CA ALA A 108 -35.88 -13.78 -8.08
C ALA A 108 -37.31 -14.26 -8.37
N GLY A 109 -38.31 -13.77 -7.62
CA GLY A 109 -39.70 -14.24 -7.68
C GLY A 109 -39.91 -15.63 -7.03
N GLY A 110 -38.99 -16.05 -6.15
CA GLY A 110 -39.01 -17.36 -5.51
C GLY A 110 -37.74 -17.66 -4.72
N PRO A 111 -37.67 -18.79 -3.99
CA PRO A 111 -36.54 -19.13 -3.13
C PRO A 111 -35.26 -19.44 -3.95
N VAL A 112 -34.16 -18.77 -3.62
CA VAL A 112 -32.82 -19.05 -4.18
C VAL A 112 -32.09 -20.07 -3.30
N ARG A 113 -31.62 -21.18 -3.91
CA ARG A 113 -31.03 -22.31 -3.17
C ARG A 113 -29.50 -22.40 -3.25
N ASP A 114 -28.89 -22.02 -4.37
CA ASP A 114 -27.43 -21.98 -4.47
C ASP A 114 -26.92 -20.68 -3.85
N VAL A 115 -26.40 -20.77 -2.62
CA VAL A 115 -25.93 -19.61 -1.86
C VAL A 115 -24.44 -19.72 -1.56
N ARG A 116 -23.71 -18.66 -1.90
CA ARG A 116 -22.28 -18.52 -1.64
C ARG A 116 -22.03 -17.35 -0.71
N LEU A 117 -21.30 -17.59 0.37
CA LEU A 117 -20.91 -16.56 1.32
C LEU A 117 -19.41 -16.30 1.18
N VAL A 118 -19.05 -15.05 0.91
CA VAL A 118 -17.67 -14.61 0.85
C VAL A 118 -17.14 -14.43 2.27
N VAL A 119 -15.94 -14.95 2.54
CA VAL A 119 -15.29 -14.89 3.86
C VAL A 119 -13.82 -14.49 3.72
N PRO A 120 -13.23 -13.78 4.69
CA PRO A 120 -11.79 -13.52 4.70
C PRO A 120 -10.98 -14.82 4.66
N ALA A 121 -9.87 -14.84 3.92
CA ALA A 121 -9.05 -16.04 3.76
C ALA A 121 -8.37 -16.45 5.07
N GLY A 122 -8.08 -15.51 5.97
CA GLY A 122 -7.47 -15.78 7.28
C GLY A 122 -8.44 -16.39 8.31
N TRP A 123 -9.72 -16.59 7.98
CA TRP A 123 -10.69 -17.10 8.94
C TRP A 123 -10.45 -18.56 9.32
N GLY A 124 -10.30 -18.80 10.63
CA GLY A 124 -10.26 -20.15 11.19
C GLY A 124 -11.63 -20.87 11.21
N PRO A 125 -11.64 -22.17 11.56
CA PRO A 125 -12.85 -23.00 11.55
C PRO A 125 -13.99 -22.49 12.43
N ARG A 126 -13.68 -21.82 13.55
CA ARG A 126 -14.69 -21.26 14.47
C ARG A 126 -15.54 -20.19 13.81
N ARG A 127 -14.92 -19.18 13.19
CA ARG A 127 -15.63 -18.07 12.50
C ARG A 127 -16.46 -18.62 11.33
N SER A 128 -15.89 -19.54 10.55
CA SER A 128 -16.60 -20.22 9.45
C SER A 128 -17.83 -21.02 9.92
N THR A 129 -17.71 -21.74 11.04
CA THR A 129 -18.83 -22.52 11.60
C THR A 129 -19.94 -21.61 12.12
N ARG A 130 -19.57 -20.49 12.77
CA ARG A 130 -20.52 -19.47 13.23
C ARG A 130 -21.29 -18.86 12.06
N LEU A 131 -20.62 -18.52 10.96
CA LEU A 131 -21.29 -17.96 9.78
C LEU A 131 -22.26 -18.97 9.15
N ARG A 132 -21.87 -20.25 9.03
CA ARG A 132 -22.81 -21.30 8.57
C ARG A 132 -24.01 -21.46 9.51
N HIS A 133 -23.79 -21.33 10.81
CA HIS A 133 -24.88 -21.35 11.78
C HIS A 133 -25.82 -20.13 11.60
N ALA A 134 -25.27 -18.93 11.44
CA ALA A 134 -26.04 -17.73 11.14
C ALA A 134 -26.86 -17.88 9.84
N ALA A 135 -26.26 -18.49 8.81
CA ALA A 135 -26.94 -18.78 7.55
C ALA A 135 -28.14 -19.71 7.76
N ARG A 136 -27.98 -20.80 8.52
CA ARG A 136 -29.11 -21.68 8.88
C ARG A 136 -30.21 -20.96 9.66
N LEU A 137 -29.85 -20.10 10.60
CA LEU A 137 -30.82 -19.25 11.32
C LEU A 137 -31.55 -18.24 10.42
N ALA A 138 -30.99 -17.93 9.26
CA ALA A 138 -31.60 -17.10 8.22
C ALA A 138 -32.38 -17.91 7.16
N GLY A 139 -32.52 -19.23 7.33
CA GLY A 139 -33.23 -20.10 6.39
C GLY A 139 -32.39 -20.61 5.22
N LEU A 140 -31.06 -20.47 5.29
CA LEU A 140 -30.12 -20.97 4.29
C LEU A 140 -29.54 -22.32 4.77
N GLU A 141 -30.06 -23.43 4.25
CA GLU A 141 -29.66 -24.78 4.71
C GLU A 141 -28.23 -25.14 4.30
N ASP A 142 -27.89 -24.92 3.03
CA ASP A 142 -26.58 -25.24 2.45
C ASP A 142 -25.93 -23.99 1.84
N VAL A 143 -24.82 -23.56 2.44
CA VAL A 143 -24.02 -22.44 1.95
C VAL A 143 -22.60 -22.86 1.62
N THR A 144 -22.10 -22.40 0.47
CA THR A 144 -20.70 -22.57 0.11
C THR A 144 -19.90 -21.36 0.57
N LEU A 145 -18.87 -21.57 1.38
CA LEU A 145 -17.96 -20.48 1.75
C LEU A 145 -16.91 -20.28 0.64
N VAL A 146 -16.71 -19.05 0.23
CA VAL A 146 -15.73 -18.66 -0.80
C VAL A 146 -14.74 -17.67 -0.18
N PRO A 147 -13.42 -17.95 -0.20
CA PRO A 147 -12.44 -16.97 0.26
C PRO A 147 -12.50 -15.69 -0.58
N ALA A 148 -12.53 -14.53 0.07
CA ALA A 148 -12.56 -13.21 -0.55
C ALA A 148 -11.51 -13.02 -1.65
N PRO A 149 -10.20 -13.31 -1.44
CA PRO A 149 -9.22 -13.13 -2.50
C PRO A 149 -9.49 -14.04 -3.71
N VAL A 150 -10.01 -15.25 -3.49
CA VAL A 150 -10.38 -16.16 -4.59
C VAL A 150 -11.57 -15.61 -5.37
N ALA A 151 -12.56 -15.03 -4.70
CA ALA A 151 -13.68 -14.35 -5.36
C ALA A 151 -13.18 -13.18 -6.23
N VAL A 152 -12.21 -12.40 -5.74
CA VAL A 152 -11.55 -11.33 -6.52
C VAL A 152 -10.85 -11.91 -7.75
N GLY A 153 -10.05 -12.97 -7.60
CA GLY A 153 -9.38 -13.62 -8.72
C GLY A 153 -10.37 -14.08 -9.80
N GLN A 154 -11.50 -14.69 -9.40
CA GLN A 154 -12.55 -15.11 -10.33
C GLN A 154 -13.24 -13.91 -11.00
N HIS A 155 -13.50 -12.84 -10.25
CA HIS A 155 -14.06 -11.61 -10.80
C HIS A 155 -13.13 -11.00 -11.86
N LEU A 156 -11.81 -10.98 -11.63
CA LEU A 156 -10.84 -10.47 -12.60
C LEU A 156 -10.87 -11.28 -13.91
N LEU A 157 -10.97 -12.60 -13.83
CA LEU A 157 -11.12 -13.46 -15.02
C LEU A 157 -12.41 -13.15 -15.80
N ALA A 158 -13.51 -12.92 -15.09
CA ALA A 158 -14.78 -12.56 -15.71
C ALA A 158 -14.76 -11.16 -16.35
N SER A 159 -13.99 -10.23 -15.79
CA SER A 159 -13.79 -8.86 -16.29
C SER A 159 -12.74 -8.76 -17.41
N GLU A 160 -12.50 -9.85 -18.14
CA GLU A 160 -11.56 -9.95 -19.27
C GLU A 160 -10.08 -9.68 -18.93
N VAL A 161 -9.70 -9.66 -17.64
CA VAL A 161 -8.29 -9.57 -17.26
C VAL A 161 -7.59 -10.88 -17.59
N ARG A 162 -6.61 -10.81 -18.50
CA ARG A 162 -5.84 -11.99 -18.93
C ARG A 162 -4.90 -12.45 -17.81
N LEU A 163 -5.29 -13.50 -17.09
CA LEU A 163 -4.47 -14.18 -16.08
C LEU A 163 -4.22 -15.64 -16.53
N PRO A 164 -3.12 -15.90 -17.26
CA PRO A 164 -2.72 -17.26 -17.63
C PRO A 164 -2.58 -18.21 -16.44
N VAL A 165 -2.74 -19.51 -16.69
CA VAL A 165 -2.40 -20.54 -15.70
C VAL A 165 -0.93 -20.42 -15.31
N GLY A 166 -0.66 -20.40 -14.00
CA GLY A 166 0.66 -20.16 -13.43
C GLY A 166 0.95 -18.70 -13.08
N SER A 167 0.07 -17.75 -13.42
CA SER A 167 0.20 -16.36 -12.98
C SER A 167 0.00 -16.22 -11.47
N TYR A 168 0.69 -15.26 -10.87
CA TYR A 168 0.54 -14.91 -9.47
C TYR A 168 -0.10 -13.53 -9.35
N LEU A 169 -0.93 -13.30 -8.34
CA LEU A 169 -1.46 -11.96 -8.04
C LEU A 169 -1.51 -11.76 -6.54
N ALA A 170 -1.36 -10.51 -6.09
CA ALA A 170 -1.63 -10.13 -4.72
C ALA A 170 -3.01 -9.44 -4.67
N VAL A 171 -3.81 -9.79 -3.68
CA VAL A 171 -5.09 -9.13 -3.38
C VAL A 171 -4.95 -8.47 -2.02
N CYS A 172 -5.23 -7.17 -1.95
CA CYS A 172 -5.27 -6.38 -0.72
C CYS A 172 -6.71 -5.96 -0.47
N ASP A 173 -7.38 -6.63 0.47
CA ASP A 173 -8.72 -6.25 0.94
C ASP A 173 -8.59 -5.22 2.06
N LEU A 174 -8.91 -3.97 1.73
CA LEU A 174 -8.90 -2.83 2.64
C LEU A 174 -10.32 -2.50 3.09
N GLY A 175 -10.86 -3.37 3.95
CA GLY A 175 -12.16 -3.22 4.62
C GLY A 175 -12.05 -2.45 5.94
N GLY A 176 -12.77 -2.91 6.98
CA GLY A 176 -12.63 -2.38 8.34
C GLY A 176 -11.24 -2.63 8.94
N GLY A 177 -10.69 -3.81 8.70
CA GLY A 177 -9.25 -4.13 8.83
C GLY A 177 -8.59 -4.22 7.44
N VAL A 178 -7.41 -4.81 7.37
CA VAL A 178 -6.75 -5.14 6.09
C VAL A 178 -6.38 -6.62 6.05
N GLU A 179 -6.58 -7.26 4.90
CA GLU A 179 -6.08 -8.61 4.60
C GLU A 179 -5.34 -8.58 3.26
N ALA A 180 -4.10 -9.06 3.22
CA ALA A 180 -3.37 -9.27 1.96
C ALA A 180 -3.16 -10.76 1.74
N SER A 181 -3.55 -11.23 0.56
CA SER A 181 -3.36 -12.62 0.13
C SER A 181 -2.66 -12.70 -1.20
N VAL A 182 -1.76 -13.66 -1.36
CA VAL A 182 -1.11 -13.96 -2.63
C VAL A 182 -1.71 -15.21 -3.22
N LEU A 183 -2.16 -15.11 -4.46
CA LEU A 183 -2.80 -16.19 -5.19
C LEU A 183 -1.94 -16.68 -6.34
N ARG A 184 -2.06 -17.96 -6.65
CA ARG A 184 -1.61 -18.57 -7.89
C ARG A 184 -2.81 -19.01 -8.72
N ARG A 185 -2.83 -18.66 -10.00
CA ARG A 185 -3.81 -19.17 -10.96
C ARG A 185 -3.49 -20.63 -11.28
N GLY A 186 -4.33 -21.54 -10.82
CA GLY A 186 -4.33 -22.94 -11.25
C GLY A 186 -5.18 -23.15 -12.51
N PRO A 187 -5.21 -24.39 -13.04
CA PRO A 187 -6.02 -24.71 -14.23
C PRO A 187 -7.52 -24.53 -14.00
N THR A 188 -8.01 -24.79 -12.79
CA THR A 188 -9.44 -24.79 -12.45
C THR A 188 -9.84 -23.67 -11.47
N GLY A 189 -8.89 -22.97 -10.86
CA GLY A 189 -9.19 -22.02 -9.78
C GLY A 189 -8.00 -21.17 -9.36
N PHE A 190 -8.09 -20.57 -8.18
CA PHE A 190 -6.98 -19.86 -7.54
C PHE A 190 -6.59 -20.60 -6.27
N GLU A 191 -5.30 -20.77 -6.07
CA GLU A 191 -4.70 -21.30 -4.87
C GLU A 191 -4.15 -20.14 -4.04
N ILE A 192 -4.44 -20.11 -2.73
CA ILE A 192 -3.87 -19.12 -1.82
C ILE A 192 -2.51 -19.64 -1.35
N LEU A 193 -1.46 -18.85 -1.58
CA LEU A 193 -0.08 -19.17 -1.17
C LEU A 193 0.24 -18.59 0.20
N SER A 194 -0.23 -17.37 0.47
CA SER A 194 -0.04 -16.68 1.73
C SER A 194 -1.24 -15.78 2.01
N THR A 195 -1.52 -15.57 3.29
CA THR A 195 -2.50 -14.60 3.78
C THR A 195 -1.96 -13.98 5.05
N LEU A 196 -1.92 -12.65 5.09
CA LEU A 196 -1.66 -11.86 6.28
C LEU A 196 -2.87 -10.95 6.52
N ALA A 197 -3.16 -10.64 7.77
CA ALA A 197 -4.25 -9.75 8.14
C ALA A 197 -3.86 -8.88 9.33
N ASP A 198 -4.40 -7.67 9.37
CA ASP A 198 -4.30 -6.74 10.49
C ASP A 198 -5.68 -6.12 10.75
N GLU A 199 -6.32 -6.54 11.85
CA GLU A 199 -7.65 -6.05 12.25
C GLU A 199 -7.65 -4.53 12.52
N HIS A 200 -6.47 -3.93 12.82
CA HIS A 200 -6.31 -2.50 13.07
C HIS A 200 -5.68 -1.76 11.87
N GLY A 201 -5.50 -2.42 10.72
CA GLY A 201 -4.85 -1.84 9.54
C GLY A 201 -5.81 -1.29 8.47
N GLY A 202 -7.10 -1.11 8.78
CA GLY A 202 -8.11 -0.72 7.80
C GLY A 202 -8.96 0.50 8.14
N GLY A 203 -10.09 0.63 7.46
CA GLY A 203 -10.98 1.78 7.53
C GLY A 203 -11.55 2.08 8.92
N SER A 204 -11.72 1.06 9.77
CA SER A 204 -12.18 1.25 11.16
C SER A 204 -11.14 1.96 12.01
N ARG A 205 -9.85 1.68 11.79
CA ARG A 205 -8.77 2.40 12.47
C ARG A 205 -8.70 3.86 12.03
N ILE A 206 -8.97 4.14 10.75
CA ILE A 206 -9.05 5.52 10.26
C ILE A 206 -10.20 6.27 10.95
N ASP A 207 -11.36 5.63 11.11
CA ASP A 207 -12.49 6.21 11.84
C ASP A 207 -12.11 6.56 13.28
N GLU A 208 -11.45 5.64 14.01
CA GLU A 208 -10.99 5.88 15.38
C GLU A 208 -10.01 7.06 15.49
N LEU A 209 -9.05 7.15 14.57
CA LEU A 209 -8.07 8.24 14.55
C LEU A 209 -8.74 9.59 14.24
N LEU A 210 -9.74 9.60 13.36
CA LEU A 210 -10.51 10.82 13.05
C LEU A 210 -11.41 11.25 14.21
N VAL A 211 -12.02 10.30 14.94
CA VAL A 211 -12.74 10.61 16.19
C VAL A 211 -11.80 11.25 17.22
N ALA A 212 -10.60 10.68 17.38
CA ALA A 212 -9.57 11.28 18.24
C ALA A 212 -9.21 12.70 17.84
N HIS A 213 -9.09 12.92 16.53
CA HIS A 213 -8.77 14.21 15.95
C HIS A 213 -9.88 15.25 16.20
N LEU A 214 -11.15 14.82 16.20
CA LEU A 214 -12.30 15.67 16.50
C LEU A 214 -12.34 16.11 17.97
N ASP A 215 -12.06 15.19 18.90
CA ASP A 215 -12.21 15.41 20.35
C ASP A 215 -10.94 15.99 21.02
N GLY A 216 -9.86 16.21 20.26
CA GLY A 216 -8.59 16.74 20.75
C GLY A 216 -7.82 15.82 21.72
N HIS A 217 -8.28 14.58 21.92
CA HIS A 217 -7.70 13.58 22.83
C HIS A 217 -7.58 12.23 22.12
N ARG A 218 -6.49 11.49 22.40
CA ARG A 218 -6.26 10.12 21.89
C ARG A 218 -7.35 9.19 22.42
N PRO A 219 -7.91 8.24 21.64
CA PRO A 219 -8.93 7.34 22.17
C PRO A 219 -8.30 6.36 23.14
N ASP A 220 -8.95 6.15 24.29
CA ASP A 220 -8.76 4.96 25.10
C ASP A 220 -9.47 3.78 24.40
N PRO A 221 -8.75 2.72 23.99
CA PRO A 221 -9.34 1.53 23.34
C PRO A 221 -10.42 0.84 24.19
N GLN A 222 -10.41 1.01 25.52
CA GLN A 222 -11.39 0.39 26.42
C GLN A 222 -12.61 1.29 26.70
N ALA A 223 -12.59 2.56 26.28
CA ALA A 223 -13.67 3.52 26.48
C ALA A 223 -14.72 3.51 25.35
N LEU A 224 -14.69 2.52 24.45
CA LEU A 224 -15.59 2.38 23.29
C LEU A 224 -17.02 1.91 23.64
N GLY A 225 -17.50 2.20 24.86
CA GLY A 225 -18.88 1.93 25.30
C GLY A 225 -19.94 2.78 24.57
N GLY A 226 -21.19 2.32 24.60
CA GLY A 226 -22.30 2.62 23.67
C GLY A 226 -22.77 4.07 23.45
N GLY A 227 -22.12 5.07 24.06
CA GLY A 227 -22.46 6.50 23.88
C GLY A 227 -21.79 7.21 22.69
N ARG A 228 -20.75 6.63 22.07
CA ARG A 228 -19.92 7.33 21.05
C ARG A 228 -20.28 7.04 19.59
N TRP A 229 -21.22 6.13 19.34
CA TRP A 229 -21.52 5.70 17.98
C TRP A 229 -22.02 6.80 17.04
N PRO A 230 -22.90 7.74 17.45
CA PRO A 230 -23.30 8.85 16.58
C PRO A 230 -22.11 9.67 16.06
N VAL A 231 -21.08 9.84 16.89
CA VAL A 231 -19.84 10.52 16.51
C VAL A 231 -19.05 9.68 15.51
N VAL A 232 -18.83 8.39 15.78
CA VAL A 232 -18.14 7.46 14.87
C VAL A 232 -18.84 7.42 13.50
N ALA A 233 -20.16 7.40 13.49
CA ALA A 233 -20.97 7.40 12.28
C ALA A 233 -20.83 8.70 11.47
N ALA A 234 -20.90 9.84 12.15
CA ALA A 234 -20.69 11.15 11.52
C ALA A 234 -19.27 11.26 10.94
N VAL A 235 -18.26 10.77 11.68
CA VAL A 235 -16.86 10.74 11.26
C VAL A 235 -16.67 9.82 10.04
N ARG A 236 -17.28 8.64 10.05
CA ARG A 236 -17.24 7.72 8.91
C ARG A 236 -17.86 8.34 7.66
N ALA A 237 -19.05 8.92 7.79
CA ALA A 237 -19.71 9.62 6.69
C ALA A 237 -18.85 10.77 6.14
N ALA A 238 -18.21 11.53 7.03
CA ALA A 238 -17.27 12.59 6.62
C ALA A 238 -16.03 12.03 5.91
N LYS A 239 -15.45 10.92 6.39
CA LYS A 239 -14.31 10.24 5.73
C LYS A 239 -14.67 9.77 4.32
N GLU A 240 -15.83 9.12 4.18
CA GLU A 240 -16.32 8.63 2.87
C GLU A 240 -16.58 9.81 1.92
N ALA A 241 -17.27 10.85 2.39
CA ALA A 241 -17.50 12.07 1.61
C ALA A 241 -16.20 12.78 1.21
N ALA A 242 -15.17 12.76 2.06
CA ALA A 242 -13.86 13.38 1.78
C ALA A 242 -13.07 12.66 0.68
N SER A 243 -13.51 11.47 0.24
CA SER A 243 -12.93 10.79 -0.92
C SER A 243 -13.37 11.41 -2.25
N ILE A 244 -14.47 12.18 -2.24
CA ILE A 244 -15.09 12.80 -3.42
C ILE A 244 -15.09 14.33 -3.31
N HIS A 245 -15.28 14.85 -2.10
CA HIS A 245 -15.37 16.28 -1.83
C HIS A 245 -14.09 16.84 -1.20
N PRO A 246 -13.65 18.04 -1.60
CA PRO A 246 -12.42 18.66 -1.08
C PRO A 246 -12.55 19.08 0.40
N THR A 247 -13.77 19.32 0.87
CA THR A 247 -14.09 19.66 2.25
C THR A 247 -15.37 18.96 2.70
N VAL A 248 -15.42 18.60 3.99
CA VAL A 248 -16.54 17.94 4.64
C VAL A 248 -16.78 18.54 6.01
N THR A 249 -18.02 18.50 6.49
CA THR A 249 -18.39 18.98 7.83
C THR A 249 -18.76 17.79 8.70
N VAL A 250 -18.30 17.79 9.95
CA VAL A 250 -18.50 16.69 10.90
C VAL A 250 -18.81 17.22 12.30
N GLY A 251 -19.57 16.43 13.07
CA GLY A 251 -19.82 16.69 14.49
C GLY A 251 -20.83 17.79 14.77
N SER A 252 -21.07 18.01 16.07
CA SER A 252 -21.91 19.09 16.60
C SER A 252 -21.28 19.59 17.91
N PRO A 253 -20.67 20.79 17.94
CA PRO A 253 -20.68 21.82 16.91
C PRO A 253 -19.93 21.40 15.62
N PRO A 254 -20.32 21.93 14.46
CA PRO A 254 -19.75 21.52 13.18
C PRO A 254 -18.28 21.94 13.04
N VAL A 255 -17.43 20.99 12.66
CA VAL A 255 -16.02 21.19 12.31
C VAL A 255 -15.84 20.90 10.83
N VAL A 256 -15.09 21.74 10.12
CA VAL A 256 -14.76 21.54 8.70
C VAL A 256 -13.42 20.84 8.58
N TRP A 257 -13.39 19.71 7.88
CA TRP A 257 -12.18 19.01 7.48
C TRP A 257 -11.96 19.14 5.98
N THR A 258 -10.70 19.26 5.58
CA THR A 258 -10.26 19.11 4.19
C THR A 258 -9.98 17.64 3.87
N ALA A 259 -10.14 17.26 2.61
CA ALA A 259 -9.73 15.93 2.14
C ALA A 259 -8.25 15.64 2.45
N GLY A 260 -7.39 16.66 2.39
CA GLY A 260 -5.98 16.55 2.77
C GLY A 260 -5.77 16.20 4.25
N GLN A 261 -6.57 16.75 5.17
CA GLN A 261 -6.52 16.39 6.59
C GLN A 261 -6.96 14.95 6.83
N VAL A 262 -8.07 14.52 6.21
CA VAL A 262 -8.53 13.12 6.31
C VAL A 262 -7.48 12.15 5.76
N GLN A 263 -6.89 12.50 4.62
CA GLN A 263 -5.81 11.73 4.01
C GLN A 263 -4.55 11.68 4.89
N ALA A 264 -4.18 12.77 5.55
CA ALA A 264 -3.06 12.79 6.48
C ALA A 264 -3.27 11.83 7.66
N VAL A 265 -4.49 11.76 8.21
CA VAL A 265 -4.85 10.82 9.27
C VAL A 265 -4.89 9.38 8.77
N ALA A 266 -5.34 9.14 7.54
CA ALA A 266 -5.42 7.82 6.93
C ALA A 266 -4.06 7.25 6.51
N ARG A 267 -3.09 8.11 6.16
CA ARG A 267 -1.78 7.73 5.63
C ARG A 267 -1.07 6.60 6.41
N PRO A 268 -0.84 6.68 7.74
CA PRO A 268 -0.12 5.63 8.46
C PRO A 268 -0.82 4.27 8.40
N VAL A 269 -2.16 4.26 8.36
CA VAL A 269 -2.96 3.03 8.22
C VAL A 269 -2.79 2.43 6.83
N LEU A 270 -2.82 3.27 5.78
CA LEU A 270 -2.59 2.85 4.41
C LEU A 270 -1.14 2.37 4.17
N GLU A 271 -0.17 2.98 4.83
CA GLU A 271 1.24 2.53 4.78
C GLU A 271 1.41 1.16 5.45
N ARG A 272 0.71 0.90 6.55
CA ARG A 272 0.65 -0.43 7.16
C ARG A 272 0.05 -1.46 6.21
N ALA A 273 -1.06 -1.13 5.54
CA ALA A 273 -1.66 -1.99 4.52
C ALA A 273 -0.67 -2.30 3.38
N ALA A 274 0.09 -1.30 2.90
CA ALA A 274 1.12 -1.50 1.88
C ALA A 274 2.23 -2.46 2.34
N ARG A 275 2.74 -2.28 3.57
CA ARG A 275 3.73 -3.19 4.16
C ARG A 275 3.21 -4.62 4.25
N LEU A 276 1.95 -4.79 4.64
CA LEU A 276 1.33 -6.11 4.78
C LEU A 276 1.23 -6.85 3.43
N VAL A 277 1.02 -6.14 2.32
CA VAL A 277 1.12 -6.71 0.97
C VAL A 277 2.53 -7.19 0.67
N VAL A 278 3.55 -6.38 0.96
CA VAL A 278 4.96 -6.76 0.75
C VAL A 278 5.33 -7.98 1.59
N GLU A 279 4.93 -8.00 2.86
CA GLU A 279 5.12 -9.12 3.78
C GLU A 279 4.43 -10.39 3.25
N ALA A 280 3.21 -10.27 2.69
CA ALA A 280 2.48 -11.42 2.14
C ALA A 280 3.16 -11.98 0.88
N VAL A 281 3.69 -11.13 0.01
CA VAL A 281 4.47 -11.53 -1.17
C VAL A 281 5.75 -12.24 -0.77
N ALA A 282 6.47 -11.70 0.22
CA ALA A 282 7.66 -12.34 0.77
C ALA A 282 7.33 -13.71 1.40
N ALA A 283 6.22 -13.80 2.15
CA ALA A 283 5.78 -15.06 2.77
C ALA A 283 5.34 -16.12 1.76
N ALA A 284 5.03 -15.73 0.50
CA ALA A 284 4.76 -16.66 -0.59
C ALA A 284 6.04 -17.13 -1.32
N ASP A 285 7.23 -16.72 -0.86
CA ASP A 285 8.53 -16.97 -1.50
C ASP A 285 8.57 -16.53 -2.98
N LEU A 286 7.89 -15.42 -3.30
CA LEU A 286 7.83 -14.87 -4.64
C LEU A 286 8.63 -13.59 -4.78
N ALA A 287 9.39 -13.51 -5.87
CA ALA A 287 9.97 -12.24 -6.30
C ALA A 287 8.86 -11.33 -6.87
N PRO A 288 8.87 -10.01 -6.59
CA PRO A 288 7.79 -9.10 -7.02
C PRO A 288 7.53 -9.07 -8.53
N ASP A 289 8.54 -9.34 -9.37
CA ASP A 289 8.44 -9.40 -10.83
C ASP A 289 7.62 -10.60 -11.35
N ARG A 290 7.34 -11.58 -10.47
CA ARG A 290 6.50 -12.74 -10.79
C ARG A 290 5.00 -12.46 -10.63
N LEU A 291 4.64 -11.33 -10.01
CA LEU A 291 3.25 -10.92 -9.84
C LEU A 291 2.72 -10.29 -11.13
N ALA A 292 1.57 -10.75 -11.58
CA ALA A 292 0.79 -10.11 -12.64
C ALA A 292 0.23 -8.75 -12.17
N GLY A 293 0.03 -8.56 -10.87
CA GLY A 293 -0.42 -7.30 -10.31
C GLY A 293 -0.78 -7.40 -8.82
N VAL A 294 -1.02 -6.23 -8.23
CA VAL A 294 -1.63 -6.07 -6.90
C VAL A 294 -3.01 -5.47 -7.10
N PHE A 295 -4.04 -6.15 -6.61
CA PHE A 295 -5.44 -5.77 -6.76
C PHE A 295 -5.99 -5.34 -5.39
N MET A 296 -6.44 -4.10 -5.30
CA MET A 296 -7.06 -3.60 -4.07
C MET A 296 -8.57 -3.71 -4.14
N VAL A 297 -9.17 -4.19 -3.06
CA VAL A 297 -10.62 -4.29 -2.89
C VAL A 297 -11.02 -3.74 -1.51
N GLY A 298 -12.32 -3.67 -1.23
CA GLY A 298 -12.85 -3.13 0.02
C GLY A 298 -13.07 -1.62 0.00
N GLY A 299 -13.92 -1.13 0.90
CA GLY A 299 -14.36 0.28 0.90
C GLY A 299 -13.22 1.28 1.11
N GLY A 300 -12.15 0.91 1.82
CA GLY A 300 -10.97 1.73 2.00
C GLY A 300 -10.14 1.90 0.72
N ALA A 301 -10.24 0.98 -0.25
CA ALA A 301 -9.54 1.09 -1.53
C ALA A 301 -10.07 2.26 -2.38
N SER A 302 -11.29 2.75 -2.11
CA SER A 302 -11.89 3.91 -2.77
C SER A 302 -11.24 5.25 -2.36
N MET A 303 -10.40 5.27 -1.32
CA MET A 303 -9.69 6.49 -0.92
C MET A 303 -8.62 6.85 -1.95
N PRO A 304 -8.59 8.08 -2.50
CA PRO A 304 -7.60 8.48 -3.51
C PRO A 304 -6.14 8.32 -3.08
N LEU A 305 -5.87 8.35 -1.77
CA LEU A 305 -4.54 8.16 -1.19
C LEU A 305 -4.11 6.70 -1.14
N ALA A 306 -5.05 5.74 -1.01
CA ALA A 306 -4.73 4.32 -0.81
C ALA A 306 -3.87 3.79 -1.97
N GLY A 307 -4.26 4.10 -3.21
CA GLY A 307 -3.49 3.73 -4.39
C GLY A 307 -2.10 4.37 -4.41
N ARG A 308 -1.98 5.66 -4.07
CA ARG A 308 -0.70 6.36 -4.09
C ARG A 308 0.29 5.79 -3.08
N VAL A 309 -0.15 5.50 -1.85
CA VAL A 309 0.72 5.00 -0.78
C VAL A 309 1.27 3.61 -1.12
N ILE A 310 0.43 2.71 -1.62
CA ILE A 310 0.85 1.38 -2.06
C ILE A 310 1.76 1.49 -3.29
N GLY A 311 1.49 2.46 -4.18
CA GLY A 311 2.34 2.87 -5.27
C GLY A 311 3.54 3.75 -4.90
N GLU A 312 3.78 4.11 -3.64
CA GLU A 312 4.94 4.87 -3.14
C GLU A 312 5.90 3.93 -2.39
N ALA A 313 5.38 2.96 -1.62
CA ALA A 313 6.16 1.96 -0.89
C ALA A 313 7.07 1.13 -1.81
N ALA A 314 6.60 0.81 -3.02
CA ALA A 314 7.42 0.08 -3.96
C ALA A 314 8.54 0.97 -4.60
N LEU A 315 8.49 2.31 -4.48
CA LEU A 315 9.42 3.28 -5.09
C LEU A 315 10.66 3.39 -4.22
N LEU A 316 10.44 3.36 -2.90
CA LEU A 316 11.49 3.30 -1.88
C LEU A 316 12.30 2.01 -2.03
N MET A 317 11.65 0.89 -2.38
CA MET A 317 12.31 -0.38 -2.71
C MET A 317 13.18 -0.25 -3.97
N VAL A 318 12.72 0.49 -4.99
CA VAL A 318 13.48 0.78 -6.21
C VAL A 318 14.72 1.64 -5.96
N VAL A 319 14.62 2.69 -5.13
CA VAL A 319 15.74 3.58 -4.79
C VAL A 319 16.81 2.83 -3.97
N ALA A 320 16.39 1.91 -3.10
CA ALA A 320 17.30 1.01 -2.39
C ALA A 320 18.03 0.04 -3.35
N CYS A 321 17.31 -0.54 -4.31
CA CYS A 321 17.89 -1.44 -5.32
C CYS A 321 18.87 -0.73 -6.28
N LEU A 322 18.59 0.51 -6.68
CA LEU A 322 19.46 1.35 -7.51
C LEU A 322 20.82 1.63 -6.85
N SER A 323 20.81 1.82 -5.53
CA SER A 323 22.00 2.07 -4.72
C SER A 323 22.83 0.80 -4.50
N ALA A 324 22.18 -0.35 -4.40
CA ALA A 324 22.85 -1.66 -4.32
C ALA A 324 23.50 -2.07 -5.65
N ALA A 325 22.84 -1.80 -6.78
CA ALA A 325 23.35 -2.15 -8.12
C ALA A 325 24.63 -1.39 -8.50
N THR A 326 24.75 -0.12 -8.10
CA THR A 326 25.99 0.66 -8.29
C THR A 326 27.15 0.17 -7.43
N MET A 327 26.85 -0.34 -6.23
CA MET A 327 27.84 -0.95 -5.33
C MET A 327 28.33 -2.30 -5.89
N ILE A 328 27.41 -3.15 -6.34
CA ILE A 328 27.68 -4.45 -6.96
C ILE A 328 28.49 -4.30 -8.27
N ALA A 329 28.14 -3.34 -9.13
CA ALA A 329 28.89 -3.05 -10.36
C ALA A 329 30.31 -2.50 -10.12
N SER A 330 30.56 -1.90 -8.95
CA SER A 330 31.89 -1.40 -8.57
C SER A 330 32.81 -2.46 -7.97
N VAL A 331 32.26 -3.63 -7.60
CA VAL A 331 32.97 -4.70 -6.86
C VAL A 331 33.08 -6.00 -7.66
N LEU A 332 32.20 -6.26 -8.64
CA LEU A 332 32.26 -7.49 -9.47
C LEU A 332 33.44 -7.48 -10.45
N PRO A 333 34.40 -8.42 -10.33
CA PRO A 333 35.28 -8.77 -11.44
C PRO A 333 34.46 -9.63 -12.42
N MET A 334 34.14 -9.10 -13.60
CA MET A 334 33.47 -9.90 -14.63
C MET A 334 34.44 -10.94 -15.21
N PRO A 335 33.97 -12.17 -15.51
CA PRO A 335 34.82 -13.24 -15.99
C PRO A 335 35.53 -12.83 -17.28
N THR A 336 36.86 -12.79 -17.22
CA THR A 336 37.72 -12.56 -18.37
C THR A 336 37.62 -13.77 -19.30
N HIS A 337 36.99 -13.60 -20.45
CA HIS A 337 37.24 -14.53 -21.56
C HIS A 337 38.73 -14.43 -21.92
N PRO A 338 39.50 -15.53 -21.89
CA PRO A 338 40.90 -15.51 -22.29
C PRO A 338 40.94 -15.48 -23.82
N ARG A 339 40.94 -14.25 -24.37
CA ARG A 339 41.39 -13.81 -25.71
C ARG A 339 40.55 -12.61 -26.16
N THR A 340 40.79 -11.46 -25.56
CA THR A 340 40.66 -10.18 -26.27
C THR A 340 41.96 -9.42 -26.06
N PRO A 341 42.59 -8.92 -27.15
CA PRO A 341 43.79 -8.09 -27.03
C PRO A 341 43.44 -6.83 -26.24
N ALA A 342 44.45 -6.20 -25.62
CA ALA A 342 44.40 -5.04 -24.71
C ALA A 342 43.56 -3.85 -25.24
N GLY A 343 42.25 -4.02 -25.27
CA GLY A 343 41.22 -3.07 -25.67
C GLY A 343 40.67 -2.36 -24.44
N SER A 344 41.57 -1.73 -23.69
CA SER A 344 41.37 -0.68 -22.70
C SER A 344 40.37 -0.92 -21.55
N ASP A 345 40.84 -0.89 -20.31
CA ASP A 345 40.05 -0.76 -19.08
C ASP A 345 38.92 0.30 -19.17
N ALA A 346 39.09 1.30 -20.03
CA ALA A 346 38.13 2.35 -20.33
C ALA A 346 36.85 1.84 -21.04
N SER A 347 36.97 0.89 -21.98
CA SER A 347 35.81 0.34 -22.69
C SER A 347 34.93 -0.51 -21.76
N GLN A 348 35.55 -1.28 -20.88
CA GLN A 348 34.88 -2.09 -19.85
C GLN A 348 34.17 -1.21 -18.82
N LEU A 349 34.82 -0.13 -18.37
CA LEU A 349 34.23 0.85 -17.47
C LEU A 349 33.03 1.57 -18.10
N ALA A 350 33.18 2.02 -19.36
CA ALA A 350 32.09 2.65 -20.09
C ALA A 350 30.90 1.70 -20.25
N GLY A 351 31.16 0.42 -20.55
CA GLY A 351 30.14 -0.63 -20.58
C GLY A 351 29.42 -0.78 -19.24
N GLY A 352 30.17 -0.89 -18.13
CA GLY A 352 29.59 -1.01 -16.79
C GLY A 352 28.73 0.20 -16.38
N LEU A 353 29.16 1.41 -16.72
CA LEU A 353 28.41 2.65 -16.46
C LEU A 353 27.10 2.71 -17.26
N LEU A 354 27.12 2.29 -18.53
CA LEU A 354 25.93 2.24 -19.38
C LEU A 354 24.94 1.17 -18.91
N VAL A 355 25.43 0.01 -18.48
CA VAL A 355 24.59 -1.05 -17.91
C VAL A 355 23.94 -0.58 -16.62
N ALA A 356 24.67 0.08 -15.72
CA ALA A 356 24.12 0.60 -14.48
C ALA A 356 23.05 1.69 -14.74
N ALA A 357 23.30 2.61 -15.68
CA ALA A 357 22.33 3.63 -16.05
C ALA A 357 21.08 3.04 -16.72
N GLY A 358 21.26 2.06 -17.60
CA GLY A 358 20.16 1.36 -18.29
C GLY A 358 19.30 0.54 -17.33
N LEU A 359 19.93 -0.23 -16.44
CA LEU A 359 19.23 -0.99 -15.39
C LEU A 359 18.43 -0.03 -14.50
N GLY A 360 19.02 1.10 -14.12
CA GLY A 360 18.34 2.06 -13.26
C GLY A 360 17.15 2.76 -13.91
N ALA A 361 17.26 3.12 -15.18
CA ALA A 361 16.14 3.64 -15.95
C ALA A 361 15.05 2.58 -16.18
N ALA A 362 15.44 1.32 -16.41
CA ALA A 362 14.49 0.21 -16.57
C ALA A 362 13.70 -0.04 -15.28
N VAL A 363 14.36 -0.08 -14.12
CA VAL A 363 13.67 -0.26 -12.83
C VAL A 363 12.73 0.93 -12.54
N ALA A 364 13.14 2.17 -12.80
CA ALA A 364 12.27 3.33 -12.67
C ALA A 364 11.09 3.31 -13.67
N GLY A 365 11.29 2.78 -14.88
CA GLY A 365 10.23 2.59 -15.87
C GLY A 365 9.23 1.50 -15.49
N VAL A 366 9.70 0.35 -15.00
CA VAL A 366 8.84 -0.70 -14.41
C VAL A 366 8.01 -0.11 -13.27
N TYR A 367 8.61 0.79 -12.50
CA TYR A 367 7.94 1.51 -11.44
C TYR A 367 6.88 2.51 -11.90
N ALA A 368 7.02 3.09 -13.09
CA ALA A 368 5.98 3.94 -13.67
C ALA A 368 4.79 3.13 -14.20
N VAL A 369 5.12 1.98 -14.79
CA VAL A 369 4.16 1.10 -15.45
C VAL A 369 3.31 0.36 -14.41
N GLY A 370 3.88 -0.05 -13.29
CA GLY A 370 3.16 -0.72 -12.20
C GLY A 370 1.91 0.05 -11.72
N PRO A 371 2.04 1.28 -11.21
CA PRO A 371 0.92 2.15 -10.83
C PRO A 371 -0.07 2.37 -11.97
N SER A 372 0.38 2.60 -13.21
CA SER A 372 -0.52 2.80 -14.35
C SER A 372 -1.41 1.59 -14.64
N LEU A 373 -0.83 0.38 -14.59
CA LEU A 373 -1.54 -0.87 -14.78
C LEU A 373 -2.45 -1.18 -13.59
N ILE A 374 -2.04 -0.82 -12.37
CA ILE A 374 -2.81 -1.02 -11.12
C ILE A 374 -4.00 -0.07 -11.04
N PHE A 375 -3.85 1.19 -11.47
CA PHE A 375 -4.88 2.23 -11.32
C PHE A 375 -5.72 2.46 -12.58
N GLY A 376 -5.49 1.71 -13.67
CA GLY A 376 -6.15 1.94 -14.96
C GLY A 376 -5.97 3.37 -15.50
N ALA A 377 -4.92 4.05 -15.01
CA ALA A 377 -4.64 5.45 -15.29
C ALA A 377 -3.55 5.55 -16.37
N PRO A 378 -3.53 6.62 -17.19
CA PRO A 378 -2.50 6.79 -18.21
C PRO A 378 -1.11 6.70 -17.58
N VAL A 379 -0.20 5.99 -18.24
CA VAL A 379 1.16 5.73 -17.74
C VAL A 379 2.03 6.99 -17.69
N GLU A 380 1.65 7.99 -18.49
CA GLU A 380 2.42 9.20 -18.73
C GLU A 380 2.72 10.01 -17.45
N PRO A 381 1.75 10.33 -16.57
CA PRO A 381 2.02 10.93 -15.26
C PRO A 381 3.06 10.15 -14.45
N PHE A 382 2.92 8.84 -14.32
CA PHE A 382 3.83 8.03 -13.50
C PHE A 382 5.23 7.94 -14.11
N LEU A 383 5.34 7.89 -15.45
CA LEU A 383 6.63 7.97 -16.15
C LEU A 383 7.30 9.32 -15.89
N ARG A 384 6.55 10.42 -15.94
CA ARG A 384 7.09 11.76 -15.66
C ARG A 384 7.60 11.86 -14.21
N TRP A 385 6.90 11.27 -13.24
CA TRP A 385 7.30 11.33 -11.84
C TRP A 385 8.54 10.48 -11.50
N THR A 386 8.71 9.35 -12.17
CA THR A 386 9.77 8.38 -11.87
C THR A 386 11.02 8.60 -12.72
N LEU A 387 10.85 8.92 -14.01
CA LEU A 387 11.94 9.06 -14.95
C LEU A 387 12.51 10.48 -15.00
N LEU A 388 11.67 11.51 -14.96
CA LEU A 388 12.12 12.90 -15.14
C LEU A 388 13.16 13.36 -14.09
N PRO A 389 13.05 12.97 -12.80
CA PRO A 389 14.09 13.28 -11.80
C PRO A 389 15.44 12.59 -12.06
N ILE A 390 15.45 11.43 -12.71
CA ILE A 390 16.68 10.66 -12.97
C ILE A 390 17.30 10.93 -14.34
N VAL A 391 16.57 11.57 -15.28
CA VAL A 391 17.09 11.98 -16.59
C VAL A 391 18.45 12.70 -16.53
N PRO A 392 18.64 13.74 -15.70
CA PRO A 392 19.92 14.46 -15.67
C PRO A 392 21.07 13.60 -15.13
N LEU A 393 20.79 12.66 -14.23
CA LEU A 393 21.76 11.69 -13.75
C LEU A 393 22.15 10.69 -14.84
N VAL A 394 21.17 10.09 -15.52
CA VAL A 394 21.39 9.14 -16.61
C VAL A 394 22.18 9.81 -17.75
N ALA A 395 21.79 11.02 -18.14
CA ALA A 395 22.46 11.78 -19.20
C ALA A 395 23.94 12.06 -18.88
N THR A 396 24.25 12.38 -17.63
CA THR A 396 25.64 12.67 -17.21
C THR A 396 26.48 11.40 -17.11
N VAL A 397 25.92 10.28 -16.66
CA VAL A 397 26.59 8.97 -16.67
C VAL A 397 26.90 8.52 -18.10
N VAL A 398 25.94 8.65 -19.02
CA VAL A 398 26.12 8.35 -20.45
C VAL A 398 27.20 9.24 -21.07
N ALA A 399 27.21 10.54 -20.74
CA ALA A 399 28.23 11.47 -21.20
C ALA A 399 29.64 11.07 -20.71
N VAL A 400 29.77 10.65 -19.46
CA VAL A 400 31.06 10.13 -18.95
C VAL A 400 31.44 8.84 -19.66
N ALA A 401 30.54 7.87 -19.82
CA ALA A 401 30.84 6.63 -20.52
C ALA A 401 31.32 6.88 -21.96
N ALA A 402 30.68 7.81 -22.69
CA ALA A 402 31.08 8.20 -24.03
C ALA A 402 32.47 8.88 -24.06
N LEU A 403 32.75 9.77 -23.11
CA LEU A 403 34.05 10.43 -23.00
C LEU A 403 35.16 9.44 -22.64
N VAL A 404 34.90 8.51 -21.72
CA VAL A 404 35.84 7.46 -21.30
C VAL A 404 36.17 6.54 -22.48
N ALA A 405 35.14 6.06 -23.20
CA ALA A 405 35.31 5.20 -24.36
C ALA A 405 36.08 5.90 -25.50
N ARG A 406 35.84 7.21 -25.70
CA ARG A 406 36.52 7.99 -26.74
C ARG A 406 38.00 8.24 -26.43
N TRP A 407 38.37 8.31 -25.16
CA TRP A 407 39.68 8.85 -24.75
C TRP A 407 40.77 7.80 -24.59
N GLY A 408 40.43 6.56 -24.24
CA GLY A 408 41.40 5.47 -24.13
C GLY A 408 42.56 5.73 -23.16
N ARG A 409 42.43 6.69 -22.24
CA ARG A 409 43.45 7.07 -21.24
C ARG A 409 42.90 6.84 -19.84
N ARG A 410 43.77 6.42 -18.92
CA ARG A 410 43.40 6.14 -17.53
C ARG A 410 43.89 7.25 -16.58
N PRO A 411 43.15 7.58 -15.52
CA PRO A 411 43.66 8.41 -14.45
C PRO A 411 44.90 7.76 -13.85
N ALA A 412 45.93 8.54 -13.47
CA ALA A 412 47.15 7.99 -12.88
C ALA A 412 46.91 7.16 -11.60
N GLN A 413 45.81 7.43 -10.88
CA GLN A 413 45.40 6.70 -9.68
C GLN A 413 44.38 5.56 -9.97
N GLY A 414 44.05 5.30 -11.23
CA GLY A 414 43.07 4.29 -11.65
C GLY A 414 41.61 4.77 -11.62
N TRP A 415 40.74 4.06 -12.33
CA TRP A 415 39.30 4.40 -12.42
C TRP A 415 38.55 4.20 -11.10
N HIS A 416 38.94 3.21 -10.30
CA HIS A 416 38.34 2.92 -9.00
C HIS A 416 38.49 4.10 -8.02
N SER A 417 39.65 4.75 -7.96
CA SER A 417 39.85 5.94 -7.11
C SER A 417 39.17 7.18 -7.68
N TRP A 418 39.03 7.25 -9.01
CA TRP A 418 38.34 8.34 -9.69
C TRP A 418 36.81 8.24 -9.54
N LEU A 419 36.23 7.03 -9.49
CA LEU A 419 34.78 6.78 -9.38
C LEU A 419 34.30 6.32 -7.99
N GLY A 420 35.19 5.87 -7.10
CA GLY A 420 34.83 5.31 -5.79
C GLY A 420 34.22 6.34 -4.82
N PHE A 421 34.35 7.62 -5.15
CA PHE A 421 33.61 8.71 -4.55
C PHE A 421 32.38 8.97 -5.43
N PRO A 422 31.12 9.12 -4.95
CA PRO A 422 30.65 9.30 -3.58
C PRO A 422 29.99 8.04 -2.98
N VAL A 423 30.46 6.83 -3.32
CA VAL A 423 29.84 5.57 -2.86
C VAL A 423 29.76 5.50 -1.32
N ILE A 424 30.75 6.02 -0.59
CA ILE A 424 30.72 6.07 0.88
C ILE A 424 29.62 7.02 1.41
N ALA A 425 29.22 8.02 0.63
CA ALA A 425 28.17 8.96 1.01
C ALA A 425 26.76 8.38 0.85
N THR A 426 26.58 7.25 0.15
CA THR A 426 25.27 6.59 0.02
C THR A 426 24.86 5.89 1.31
N ILE A 427 25.82 5.42 2.11
CA ILE A 427 25.58 4.71 3.37
C ILE A 427 24.80 5.57 4.37
N PRO A 428 25.25 6.79 4.75
CA PRO A 428 24.48 7.63 5.65
C PRO A 428 23.14 8.08 5.05
N VAL A 429 23.03 8.25 3.72
CA VAL A 429 21.74 8.58 3.09
C VAL A 429 20.76 7.42 3.18
N ALA A 430 21.20 6.20 2.87
CA ALA A 430 20.37 5.00 2.92
C ALA A 430 19.92 4.71 4.36
N VAL A 431 20.86 4.75 5.32
CA VAL A 431 20.54 4.59 6.74
C VAL A 431 19.63 5.72 7.24
N GLY A 432 19.89 6.96 6.82
CA GLY A 432 19.07 8.11 7.18
C GLY A 432 17.65 8.02 6.65
N MET A 433 17.48 7.65 5.38
CA MET A 433 16.17 7.42 4.76
C MET A 433 15.44 6.24 5.41
N LEU A 434 16.14 5.13 5.69
CA LEU A 434 15.56 3.99 6.39
C LEU A 434 15.14 4.34 7.82
N LEU A 435 15.87 5.19 8.52
CA LEU A 435 15.49 5.64 9.87
C LEU A 435 14.28 6.56 9.85
N VAL A 436 14.22 7.50 8.89
CA VAL A 436 13.04 8.36 8.69
C VAL A 436 11.82 7.51 8.33
N ASP A 437 11.98 6.49 7.49
CA ASP A 437 10.91 5.57 7.08
C ASP A 437 10.49 4.60 8.20
N HIS A 438 11.44 4.02 8.94
CA HIS A 438 11.20 3.03 9.99
C HIS A 438 10.53 3.64 11.24
N VAL A 439 10.92 4.85 11.63
CA VAL A 439 10.30 5.55 12.76
C VAL A 439 8.84 5.89 12.44
N ASN A 440 8.58 6.37 11.22
CA ASN A 440 7.25 6.66 10.73
C ASN A 440 6.37 5.39 10.65
N ALA A 441 6.97 4.22 10.37
CA ALA A 441 6.27 2.94 10.26
C ALA A 441 5.79 2.32 11.60
N TYR A 442 6.41 2.65 12.74
CA TYR A 442 6.21 1.93 14.01
C TYR A 442 5.87 2.79 15.22
N TYR A 443 6.23 4.07 15.27
CA TYR A 443 6.06 4.89 16.48
C TYR A 443 5.53 6.29 16.13
N GLY A 444 4.22 6.51 16.33
CA GLY A 444 3.61 7.86 16.25
C GLY A 444 4.18 8.85 17.28
N ASP A 445 3.68 10.10 17.28
CA ASP A 445 4.13 11.31 18.02
C ASP A 445 4.61 11.12 19.49
N HIS A 446 5.77 10.51 19.67
CA HIS A 446 6.52 10.50 20.91
C HIS A 446 7.83 11.30 20.71
N MET A 447 8.38 11.81 21.81
CA MET A 447 9.59 12.66 21.79
C MET A 447 10.85 11.91 21.27
N LEU A 448 10.88 10.57 21.40
CA LEU A 448 11.94 9.69 20.88
C LEU A 448 11.91 9.53 19.34
N PRO A 449 10.76 9.24 18.70
CA PRO A 449 10.57 9.28 17.24
C PRO A 449 11.09 10.56 16.58
N ASN A 450 10.76 11.72 17.13
CA ASN A 450 11.20 13.02 16.61
C ASN A 450 12.74 13.16 16.61
N LEU A 451 13.43 12.58 17.59
CA LEU A 451 14.89 12.55 17.66
C LEU A 451 15.50 11.61 16.61
N VAL A 452 14.90 10.44 16.38
CA VAL A 452 15.39 9.46 15.40
C VAL A 452 15.10 9.92 13.97
N GLU A 453 13.96 10.57 13.72
CA GLU A 453 13.63 11.20 12.43
C GLU A 453 14.60 12.36 12.12
N ARG A 454 14.84 13.25 13.08
CA ARG A 454 15.85 14.32 12.95
C ARG A 454 17.25 13.75 12.77
N PHE A 455 17.57 12.62 13.41
CA PHE A 455 18.83 11.94 13.22
C PHE A 455 18.94 11.30 11.82
N GLY A 456 17.86 10.73 11.28
CA GLY A 456 17.81 10.25 9.91
C GLY A 456 17.99 11.40 8.89
N GLY A 457 17.33 12.54 9.14
CA GLY A 457 17.53 13.79 8.43
C GLY A 457 18.97 14.32 8.47
N LEU A 458 19.60 14.26 9.64
CA LEU A 458 21.01 14.59 9.84
C LEU A 458 21.90 13.70 8.98
N LEU A 459 21.67 12.39 8.97
CA LEU A 459 22.44 11.44 8.17
C LEU A 459 22.29 11.69 6.66
N VAL A 460 21.09 12.05 6.19
CA VAL A 460 20.87 12.44 4.80
C VAL A 460 21.67 13.70 4.46
N GLY A 461 21.68 14.72 5.33
CA GLY A 461 22.47 15.94 5.11
C GLY A 461 23.98 15.72 5.16
N VAL A 462 24.45 14.85 6.06
CA VAL A 462 25.85 14.38 6.08
C VAL A 462 26.21 13.72 4.75
N GLY A 463 25.32 12.86 4.23
CA GLY A 463 25.49 12.23 2.93
C GLY A 463 25.51 13.22 1.75
N ILE A 464 24.65 14.24 1.77
CA ILE A 464 24.66 15.33 0.77
C ILE A 464 25.99 16.09 0.83
N ALA A 465 26.43 16.52 2.02
CA ALA A 465 27.69 17.24 2.19
C ALA A 465 28.89 16.40 1.75
N TRP A 466 28.89 15.11 2.09
CA TRP A 466 29.93 14.17 1.68
C TRP A 466 29.95 13.95 0.18
N THR A 467 28.80 14.04 -0.50
CA THR A 467 28.70 13.92 -1.97
C THR A 467 29.27 15.15 -2.68
N MET A 468 29.07 16.35 -2.13
CA MET A 468 29.47 17.61 -2.79
C MET A 468 30.97 17.92 -2.67
N VAL A 469 31.67 17.40 -1.65
CA VAL A 469 33.03 17.86 -1.32
C VAL A 469 34.03 16.71 -1.14
N ARG A 470 35.19 16.82 -1.80
CA ARG A 470 36.24 15.78 -1.76
C ARG A 470 37.17 15.82 -0.54
N PRO A 471 37.76 16.96 -0.14
CA PRO A 471 38.71 16.96 0.97
C PRO A 471 38.01 16.62 2.28
N TRP A 472 38.58 15.68 3.04
CA TRP A 472 37.99 15.16 4.28
C TRP A 472 37.72 16.28 5.30
N LEU A 473 38.61 17.29 5.37
CA LEU A 473 38.46 18.44 6.27
C LEU A 473 37.18 19.24 5.97
N TRP A 474 36.92 19.52 4.68
CA TRP A 474 35.72 20.26 4.28
C TRP A 474 34.44 19.45 4.41
N ARG A 475 34.52 18.11 4.34
CA ARG A 475 33.38 17.24 4.64
C ARG A 475 32.94 17.38 6.09
N LEU A 476 33.89 17.45 7.03
CA LEU A 476 33.57 17.65 8.44
C LEU A 476 32.97 19.04 8.68
N VAL A 477 33.55 20.07 8.04
CA VAL A 477 33.09 21.45 8.16
C VAL A 477 31.68 21.64 7.59
N LEU A 478 31.33 21.00 6.47
CA LEU A 478 30.02 21.14 5.83
C LEU A 478 28.97 20.14 6.33
N ALA A 479 29.39 18.97 6.85
CA ALA A 479 28.47 17.97 7.39
C ALA A 479 27.66 18.51 8.58
N GLY A 480 28.27 19.34 9.43
CA GLY A 480 27.59 19.97 10.56
C GLY A 480 26.43 20.88 10.13
N PRO A 481 26.70 21.95 9.36
CA PRO A 481 25.66 22.89 8.90
C PRO A 481 24.61 22.24 8.00
N VAL A 482 25.02 21.43 7.02
CA VAL A 482 24.09 20.77 6.09
C VAL A 482 23.25 19.72 6.83
N GLY A 483 23.87 18.92 7.70
CA GLY A 483 23.19 17.95 8.55
C GLY A 483 22.21 18.61 9.54
N ALA A 484 22.57 19.75 10.14
CA ALA A 484 21.68 20.48 11.03
C ALA A 484 20.47 21.08 10.28
N VAL A 485 20.69 21.62 9.07
CA VAL A 485 19.62 22.16 8.23
C VAL A 485 18.70 21.04 7.74
N THR A 486 19.24 19.93 7.23
CA THR A 486 18.39 18.80 6.82
C THR A 486 17.66 18.21 8.02
N ALA A 487 18.31 18.00 9.16
CA ALA A 487 17.65 17.54 10.38
C ALA A 487 16.51 18.47 10.84
N ALA A 488 16.71 19.79 10.74
CA ALA A 488 15.68 20.78 11.09
C ALA A 488 14.52 20.81 10.09
N LEU A 489 14.80 20.52 8.81
CA LEU A 489 13.79 20.42 7.76
C LEU A 489 13.15 19.04 7.66
N THR A 490 13.70 18.03 8.34
CA THR A 490 13.23 16.65 8.21
C THR A 490 11.94 16.48 8.98
N ASP A 491 10.90 16.30 8.19
CA ASP A 491 9.55 15.90 8.54
C ASP A 491 9.08 14.91 7.46
N TYR A 492 8.08 14.07 7.73
CA TYR A 492 7.57 13.05 6.79
C TYR A 492 7.19 13.63 5.41
N ARG A 493 6.74 14.90 5.38
CA ARG A 493 6.39 15.66 4.16
C ARG A 493 7.59 16.00 3.28
N THR A 494 8.79 15.94 3.82
CA THR A 494 10.02 16.43 3.18
C THR A 494 10.92 15.31 2.67
N ILE A 495 10.56 14.04 2.87
CA ILE A 495 11.32 12.88 2.37
C ILE A 495 11.58 12.97 0.86
N GLY A 496 10.55 13.31 0.08
CA GLY A 496 10.69 13.52 -1.37
C GLY A 496 11.61 14.69 -1.73
N VAL A 497 11.64 15.75 -0.90
CA VAL A 497 12.53 16.90 -1.07
C VAL A 497 13.97 16.52 -0.74
N LEU A 498 14.19 15.74 0.33
CA LEU A 498 15.49 15.23 0.73
C LEU A 498 16.05 14.26 -0.33
N ALA A 499 15.21 13.40 -0.90
CA ALA A 499 15.58 12.53 -2.01
C ALA A 499 15.95 13.32 -3.27
N ALA A 500 15.14 14.33 -3.65
CA ALA A 500 15.45 15.21 -4.78
C ALA A 500 16.75 16.01 -4.57
N ALA A 501 16.99 16.50 -3.34
CA ALA A 501 18.22 17.20 -2.98
C ALA A 501 19.46 16.30 -3.10
N TYR A 502 19.33 15.03 -2.68
CA TYR A 502 20.41 14.06 -2.86
C TYR A 502 20.67 13.73 -4.33
N ILE A 503 19.62 13.51 -5.14
CA ILE A 503 19.74 13.29 -6.59
C ILE A 503 20.43 14.48 -7.27
N ALA A 504 20.09 15.70 -6.88
CA ALA A 504 20.74 16.91 -7.38
C ALA A 504 22.23 16.96 -7.00
N ALA A 505 22.59 16.60 -5.76
CA ALA A 505 23.99 16.53 -5.33
C ALA A 505 24.80 15.49 -6.11
N VAL A 506 24.24 14.30 -6.34
CA VAL A 506 24.87 13.25 -7.15
C VAL A 506 25.01 13.69 -8.62
N THR A 507 24.00 14.37 -9.16
CA THR A 507 24.03 14.92 -10.53
C THR A 507 25.11 15.98 -10.68
N LEU A 508 25.21 16.92 -9.75
CA LEU A 508 26.27 17.94 -9.69
C LEU A 508 27.65 17.31 -9.62
N TRP A 509 27.79 16.24 -8.84
CA TRP A 509 29.04 15.49 -8.77
C TRP A 509 29.43 14.88 -10.13
N TRP A 510 28.48 14.26 -10.84
CA TRP A 510 28.72 13.73 -12.18
C TRP A 510 29.05 14.83 -13.20
N LEU A 511 28.39 15.98 -13.13
CA LEU A 511 28.70 17.14 -13.97
C LEU A 511 30.14 17.63 -13.76
N GLN A 512 30.63 17.66 -12.51
CA GLN A 512 32.03 17.98 -12.23
C GLN A 512 32.99 16.97 -12.86
N ARG A 513 32.61 15.69 -12.96
CA ARG A 513 33.41 14.66 -13.65
C ARG A 513 33.46 14.85 -15.14
N VAL A 514 32.32 15.15 -15.76
CA VAL A 514 32.25 15.55 -17.17
C VAL A 514 33.14 16.75 -17.43
N TRP A 515 33.08 17.77 -16.57
CA TRP A 515 33.91 18.97 -16.68
C TRP A 515 35.40 18.70 -16.50
N GLN A 516 35.79 17.87 -15.52
CA GLN A 516 37.18 17.46 -15.29
C GLN A 516 37.75 16.64 -16.45
N LEU A 517 36.93 15.80 -17.07
CA LEU A 517 37.29 15.17 -18.33
C LEU A 517 37.48 16.26 -19.38
N TRP A 518 36.49 17.11 -19.66
CA TRP A 518 36.56 18.15 -20.68
C TRP A 518 37.82 19.05 -20.58
N GLN A 519 38.19 19.53 -19.38
CA GLN A 519 39.25 20.54 -19.20
C GLN A 519 40.71 20.10 -19.53
N ARG A 520 40.99 18.83 -19.87
CA ARG A 520 42.31 18.33 -20.35
C ARG A 520 43.57 18.75 -19.55
N PRO A 521 43.76 18.42 -18.26
CA PRO A 521 45.05 18.65 -17.60
C PRO A 521 46.10 17.60 -18.05
N PRO A 522 47.18 17.98 -18.76
CA PRO A 522 48.11 17.04 -19.40
C PRO A 522 48.99 16.20 -18.45
N GLN A 523 49.05 16.53 -17.15
CA GLN A 523 49.98 15.89 -16.20
C GLN A 523 49.39 14.76 -15.34
N ARG A 524 48.10 14.41 -15.46
CA ARG A 524 47.41 13.44 -14.56
C ARG A 524 46.90 12.16 -15.23
N TRP A 525 47.13 12.00 -16.53
CA TRP A 525 46.55 10.92 -17.34
C TRP A 525 47.65 10.13 -18.03
N LEU A 526 47.67 8.81 -17.82
CA LEU A 526 48.60 7.91 -18.48
C LEU A 526 48.00 7.42 -19.81
N PRO A 527 48.81 7.19 -20.85
CA PRO A 527 48.35 6.47 -22.04
C PRO A 527 47.80 5.10 -21.62
N GLY A 528 46.64 4.72 -22.18
CA GLY A 528 46.13 3.35 -22.03
C GLY A 528 47.08 2.41 -22.74
N THR A 529 47.59 1.41 -22.02
CA THR A 529 48.33 0.27 -22.60
C THR A 529 47.36 -0.74 -23.17
#